data_AF-A0A8J4U0R4-F1
#
_entry.id   AF-A0A8J4U0R4-F1
#
_cell.length_a   1.000
_cell.length_b   1.000
_cell.length_c   1.000
_cell.angle_alpha   90.00
_cell.angle_beta   90.00
_cell.angle_gamma   90.00
#
_symmetry.space_group_name_H-M   'P 1'
#
loop_
_entity.id
_entity.type
_entity.pdbx_description
1 polymer ?
#
loop_
_entity_poly.entity_id
_entity_poly.type
_entity_poly.pdbx_seq_one_letter_code
_entity_poly.pdbx_strand_id
1 'polypeptide(L)'
;LSSALLFDAVHTVVAAVQELNRSQNVGATQLSCKSSKIWEHGTSLMNYLRMVELEGLTGHIEFNSRGQRSNYALRIMQNSRDGLRQIGQWHSEQGLSMERKLPSLNVTDTLFNTTLIITTILENPYVMLKANYQELEGNERYEGFCVDMLKELADILKFNYRIKLVSDGVYGVPGANGTWTGMVGELISRKADLAVAGLTITAEREKVIDFSKPFMTLGISIMYRVHL
;
A
#
# COMPACT_ATOMS: atom_id res chain seq x y z
N LEU A 1 -13.64 5.32 -21.78
CA LEU A 1 -14.73 5.66 -20.83
C LEU A 1 -15.85 6.43 -21.50
N SER A 2 -15.56 7.53 -22.21
CA SER A 2 -16.56 8.35 -22.92
C SER A 2 -17.48 7.57 -23.87
N SER A 3 -16.93 6.65 -24.67
CA SER A 3 -17.74 5.85 -25.60
C SER A 3 -18.70 4.88 -24.90
N ALA A 4 -18.29 4.29 -23.77
CA ALA A 4 -19.15 3.39 -23.00
C ALA A 4 -20.30 4.16 -22.33
N LEU A 5 -20.01 5.36 -21.79
CA LEU A 5 -21.04 6.22 -21.22
C LEU A 5 -22.04 6.71 -22.29
N LEU A 6 -21.57 7.02 -23.51
CA LEU A 6 -22.45 7.41 -24.60
C LEU A 6 -23.38 6.26 -25.00
N PHE A 7 -22.85 5.04 -25.11
CA PHE A 7 -23.62 3.84 -25.39
C PHE A 7 -24.71 3.63 -24.34
N ASP A 8 -24.34 3.67 -23.06
CA ASP A 8 -25.25 3.51 -21.93
C ASP A 8 -26.31 4.62 -21.88
N ALA A 9 -25.93 5.87 -22.18
CA ALA A 9 -26.85 7.01 -22.21
C ALA A 9 -27.93 6.88 -23.29
N VAL A 10 -27.58 6.41 -24.49
CA VAL A 10 -28.55 6.18 -25.56
C VAL A 10 -29.56 5.12 -25.14
N HIS A 11 -29.11 4.00 -24.57
CA HIS A 11 -30.00 2.94 -24.10
C HIS A 11 -30.92 3.41 -22.96
N THR A 12 -30.38 4.23 -22.05
CA THR A 12 -31.16 4.84 -20.95
C THR A 12 -32.28 5.72 -21.49
N VAL A 13 -31.99 6.58 -22.47
CA VAL A 13 -33.00 7.46 -23.08
C VAL A 13 -34.03 6.66 -23.86
N VAL A 14 -33.61 5.64 -24.61
CA VAL A 14 -34.52 4.77 -25.36
C VAL A 14 -35.49 4.04 -24.41
N ALA A 15 -34.99 3.47 -23.32
CA ALA A 15 -35.82 2.80 -22.33
C ALA A 15 -36.86 3.76 -21.71
N ALA A 16 -36.45 4.96 -21.31
CA ALA A 16 -37.36 5.96 -20.76
C ALA A 16 -38.44 6.42 -21.76
N VAL A 17 -38.06 6.65 -23.02
CA VAL A 17 -39.00 7.07 -24.07
C VAL A 17 -39.98 5.95 -24.43
N GLN A 18 -39.53 4.70 -24.45
CA GLN A 18 -40.41 3.54 -24.68
C GLN A 18 -41.49 3.44 -23.59
N GLU A 19 -41.12 3.56 -22.32
CA GLU A 19 -42.09 3.51 -21.21
C GLU A 19 -43.03 4.71 -21.19
N LEU A 20 -42.54 5.91 -21.55
CA LEU A 20 -43.38 7.09 -21.69
C LEU A 20 -44.40 6.94 -22.84
N ASN A 21 -43.99 6.38 -23.99
CA ASN A 21 -44.88 6.14 -25.13
C ASN A 21 -45.98 5.10 -24.84
N ARG A 22 -45.79 4.21 -23.86
CA ARG A 22 -46.82 3.26 -23.44
C ARG A 22 -47.93 3.92 -22.65
N SER A 23 -47.64 5.01 -21.93
CA SER A 23 -48.60 5.69 -21.06
C SER A 23 -49.20 6.95 -21.70
N GLN A 24 -48.45 7.63 -22.57
CA GLN A 24 -48.84 8.89 -23.18
C GLN A 24 -48.52 8.87 -24.68
N ASN A 25 -49.38 9.45 -25.50
CA ASN A 25 -49.07 9.65 -26.91
C ASN A 25 -48.13 10.86 -27.04
N VAL A 26 -46.83 10.60 -27.12
CA VAL A 26 -45.81 11.66 -27.04
C VAL A 26 -45.37 12.12 -28.43
N GLY A 27 -45.61 13.40 -28.70
CA GLY A 27 -45.17 14.09 -29.91
C GLY A 27 -44.02 15.06 -29.64
N ALA A 28 -43.17 15.25 -30.66
CA ALA A 28 -42.15 16.29 -30.62
C ALA A 28 -42.76 17.68 -30.89
N THR A 29 -42.43 18.66 -30.06
CA THR A 29 -42.84 20.06 -30.25
C THR A 29 -41.63 20.95 -30.50
N GLN A 30 -41.67 21.76 -31.55
CA GLN A 30 -40.64 22.79 -31.77
C GLN A 30 -40.78 23.90 -30.73
N LEU A 31 -39.68 24.22 -30.05
CA LEU A 31 -39.60 25.28 -29.05
C LEU A 31 -38.62 26.37 -29.49
N SER A 32 -38.72 27.55 -28.86
CA SER A 32 -37.82 28.68 -29.10
C SER A 32 -37.48 29.36 -27.78
N CYS A 33 -36.20 29.71 -27.58
CA CYS A 33 -35.74 30.39 -26.36
C CYS A 33 -36.32 31.80 -26.18
N LYS A 34 -36.97 32.37 -27.21
CA LYS A 34 -37.69 33.66 -27.12
C LYS A 34 -39.11 33.51 -26.55
N SER A 35 -39.60 32.28 -26.40
CA SER A 35 -40.94 31.97 -25.92
C SER A 35 -40.87 31.26 -24.58
N SER A 36 -41.86 31.50 -23.71
CA SER A 36 -42.04 30.77 -22.46
C SER A 36 -42.75 29.42 -22.64
N LYS A 37 -42.95 28.96 -23.88
CA LYS A 37 -43.58 27.67 -24.17
C LYS A 37 -42.66 26.53 -23.75
N ILE A 38 -43.19 25.62 -22.93
CA ILE A 38 -42.51 24.39 -22.51
C ILE A 38 -43.09 23.18 -23.23
N TRP A 39 -42.33 22.09 -23.29
CA TRP A 39 -42.87 20.81 -23.73
C TRP A 39 -43.60 20.13 -22.57
N GLU A 40 -44.87 19.81 -22.78
CA GLU A 40 -45.79 19.32 -21.74
C GLU A 40 -45.34 17.99 -21.11
N HIS A 41 -44.66 17.13 -21.87
CA HIS A 41 -44.17 15.84 -21.39
C HIS A 41 -42.76 15.90 -20.77
N GLY A 42 -42.13 17.08 -20.69
CA GLY A 42 -40.75 17.19 -20.20
C GLY A 42 -40.56 16.66 -18.78
N THR A 43 -41.48 16.99 -17.87
CA THR A 43 -41.44 16.49 -16.48
C THR A 43 -41.68 14.98 -16.43
N SER A 44 -42.61 14.46 -17.23
CA SER A 44 -42.89 13.02 -17.32
C SER A 44 -41.66 12.27 -17.81
N LEU A 45 -41.00 12.74 -18.89
CA LEU A 45 -39.79 12.13 -19.41
C LEU A 45 -38.68 12.09 -18.36
N MET A 46 -38.48 13.18 -17.61
CA MET A 46 -37.49 13.22 -16.53
C MET A 46 -37.79 12.22 -15.40
N ASN A 47 -39.07 11.98 -15.11
CA ASN A 47 -39.47 10.97 -14.13
C ASN A 47 -39.19 9.56 -14.65
N TYR A 48 -39.53 9.26 -15.91
CA TYR A 48 -39.20 7.98 -16.53
C TYR A 48 -37.69 7.74 -16.60
N LEU A 49 -36.89 8.75 -16.95
CA LEU A 49 -35.42 8.68 -16.94
C LEU A 49 -34.87 8.32 -15.56
N ARG A 50 -35.45 8.86 -14.48
CA ARG A 50 -35.01 8.55 -13.10
C ARG A 50 -35.43 7.16 -12.64
N MET A 51 -36.44 6.56 -13.27
CA MET A 51 -36.93 5.22 -12.98
C MET A 51 -36.22 4.13 -13.80
N VAL A 52 -35.33 4.51 -14.73
CA VAL A 52 -34.58 3.53 -15.51
C VAL A 52 -33.62 2.77 -14.61
N GLU A 53 -33.74 1.45 -14.65
CA GLU A 53 -32.81 0.49 -14.06
C GLU A 53 -32.39 -0.49 -15.17
N LEU A 54 -31.10 -0.53 -15.49
CA LEU A 54 -30.57 -1.43 -16.53
C LEU A 54 -29.11 -1.80 -16.30
N GLU A 55 -28.65 -2.86 -16.96
CA GLU A 55 -27.24 -3.25 -17.02
C GLU A 55 -26.60 -2.75 -18.33
N GLY A 56 -25.64 -1.83 -18.21
CA GLY A 56 -24.89 -1.26 -19.33
C GLY A 56 -23.44 -1.75 -19.40
N LEU A 57 -22.65 -1.14 -20.29
CA LEU A 57 -21.21 -1.40 -20.40
C LEU A 57 -20.45 -0.98 -19.15
N THR A 58 -20.98 0.00 -18.41
CA THR A 58 -20.41 0.45 -17.14
C THR A 58 -20.97 -0.32 -15.92
N GLY A 59 -21.75 -1.37 -16.13
CA GLY A 59 -22.45 -2.15 -15.10
C GLY A 59 -23.82 -1.57 -14.78
N HIS A 60 -24.29 -1.81 -13.56
CA HIS A 60 -25.60 -1.38 -13.09
C HIS A 60 -25.79 0.14 -13.19
N ILE A 61 -26.91 0.55 -13.79
CA ILE A 61 -27.30 1.95 -13.98
C ILE A 61 -28.66 2.15 -13.33
N GLU A 62 -28.66 3.01 -12.32
CA GLU A 62 -29.85 3.55 -11.67
C GLU A 62 -29.60 5.01 -11.29
N PHE A 63 -30.66 5.75 -11.00
CA PHE A 63 -30.57 7.17 -10.66
C PHE A 63 -31.32 7.49 -9.36
N ASN A 64 -30.75 8.40 -8.57
CA ASN A 64 -31.42 8.92 -7.39
C ASN A 64 -32.50 9.96 -7.77
N SER A 65 -33.22 10.47 -6.76
CA SER A 65 -34.28 11.48 -6.94
C SER A 65 -33.82 12.79 -7.60
N ARG A 66 -32.51 13.07 -7.63
CA ARG A 66 -31.92 14.23 -8.31
C ARG A 66 -31.51 13.94 -9.76
N GLY A 67 -31.58 12.69 -10.22
CA GLY A 67 -31.10 12.25 -11.53
C GLY A 67 -29.59 12.01 -11.58
N GLN A 68 -28.95 11.76 -10.44
CA GLN A 68 -27.54 11.39 -10.38
C GLN A 68 -27.42 9.87 -10.29
N ARG A 69 -26.44 9.28 -10.98
CA ARG A 69 -26.22 7.82 -10.92
C ARG A 69 -25.92 7.36 -9.49
N SER A 70 -26.62 6.33 -9.03
CA SER A 70 -26.45 5.70 -7.71
C SER A 70 -26.13 4.21 -7.86
N ASN A 71 -25.88 3.53 -6.73
CA ASN A 71 -25.63 2.08 -6.63
C ASN A 71 -24.68 1.50 -7.68
N TYR A 72 -23.60 2.23 -7.98
CA TYR A 72 -22.61 1.81 -8.94
C TYR A 72 -21.42 1.16 -8.22
N ALA A 73 -20.72 0.31 -8.96
CA ALA A 73 -19.55 -0.38 -8.47
C ALA A 73 -18.30 0.00 -9.29
N LEU A 74 -17.21 0.32 -8.61
CA LEU A 74 -15.91 0.58 -9.20
C LEU A 74 -15.00 -0.63 -9.00
N ARG A 75 -14.30 -1.05 -10.06
CA ARG A 75 -13.29 -2.11 -9.96
C ARG A 75 -11.95 -1.51 -9.55
N ILE A 76 -11.31 -2.09 -8.54
CA ILE A 76 -9.98 -1.67 -8.08
C ILE A 76 -8.94 -2.53 -8.79
N MET A 77 -8.03 -1.87 -9.49
CA MET A 77 -6.99 -2.52 -10.30
C MET A 77 -5.62 -2.24 -9.69
N GLN A 78 -4.79 -3.29 -9.57
CA GLN A 78 -3.38 -3.19 -9.20
C GLN A 78 -2.51 -3.48 -10.40
N ASN A 79 -1.48 -2.67 -10.60
CA ASN A 79 -0.45 -3.00 -11.58
C ASN A 79 0.55 -3.98 -10.96
N SER A 80 0.75 -5.13 -11.60
CA SER A 80 1.75 -6.13 -11.23
C SER A 80 2.74 -6.34 -12.38
N ARG A 81 3.79 -7.14 -12.14
CA ARG A 81 4.72 -7.57 -13.21
C ARG A 81 4.00 -8.33 -14.33
N ASP A 82 2.94 -9.05 -13.99
CA ASP A 82 2.12 -9.82 -14.93
C ASP A 82 0.99 -8.99 -15.58
N GLY A 83 0.93 -7.69 -15.30
CA GLY A 83 -0.08 -6.76 -15.83
C GLY A 83 -1.11 -6.28 -14.80
N LEU A 84 -2.17 -5.64 -15.30
CA LEU A 84 -3.25 -5.10 -14.49
C LEU A 84 -4.18 -6.21 -13.97
N ARG A 85 -4.21 -6.42 -12.66
CA ARG A 85 -5.09 -7.38 -11.98
C ARG A 85 -6.17 -6.65 -11.18
N GLN A 86 -7.41 -7.11 -11.26
CA GLN A 86 -8.44 -6.66 -10.32
C GLN A 86 -8.17 -7.22 -8.92
N ILE A 87 -8.17 -6.36 -7.90
CA ILE A 87 -7.87 -6.73 -6.50
C ILE A 87 -9.03 -6.45 -5.54
N GLY A 88 -10.09 -5.83 -6.05
CA GLY A 88 -11.26 -5.52 -5.26
C GLY A 88 -12.33 -4.79 -6.06
N GLN A 89 -13.40 -4.46 -5.37
CA GLN A 89 -14.54 -3.70 -5.87
C GLN A 89 -14.99 -2.72 -4.79
N TRP A 90 -15.29 -1.49 -5.18
CA TRP A 90 -15.88 -0.49 -4.31
C TRP A 90 -17.32 -0.26 -4.71
N HIS A 91 -18.24 -0.48 -3.79
CA HIS A 91 -19.67 -0.18 -3.97
C HIS A 91 -20.00 1.15 -3.31
N SER A 92 -20.84 1.96 -3.94
CA SER A 92 -21.20 3.29 -3.43
C SER A 92 -21.85 3.25 -2.03
N GLU A 93 -22.58 2.19 -1.70
CA GLU A 93 -23.25 2.06 -0.40
C GLU A 93 -22.47 1.19 0.60
N GLN A 94 -21.82 0.14 0.13
CA GLN A 94 -21.18 -0.88 0.98
C GLN A 94 -19.69 -0.62 1.19
N GLY A 95 -19.10 0.31 0.44
CA GLY A 95 -17.69 0.64 0.51
C GLY A 95 -16.79 -0.39 -0.19
N LEU A 96 -15.54 -0.48 0.28
CA LEU A 96 -14.50 -1.29 -0.35
C LEU A 96 -14.59 -2.76 0.05
N SER A 97 -14.77 -3.64 -0.93
CA SER A 97 -14.62 -5.07 -0.82
C SER A 97 -13.35 -5.52 -1.54
N MET A 98 -12.33 -5.92 -0.77
CA MET A 98 -11.10 -6.46 -1.33
C MET A 98 -11.26 -7.95 -1.59
N GLU A 99 -10.81 -8.42 -2.75
CA GLU A 99 -10.73 -9.84 -3.03
C GLU A 99 -9.68 -10.42 -2.07
N ARG A 100 -10.12 -11.10 -1.00
CA ARG A 100 -9.26 -11.76 -0.02
C ARG A 100 -8.63 -13.02 -0.60
N LYS A 101 -8.02 -12.93 -1.78
CA LYS A 101 -6.73 -13.57 -1.94
C LYS A 101 -5.73 -12.62 -1.30
N LEU A 102 -5.68 -12.61 0.04
CA LEU A 102 -4.34 -12.52 0.62
C LEU A 102 -3.60 -13.65 -0.12
N PRO A 103 -2.51 -13.38 -0.85
CA PRO A 103 -1.60 -14.48 -1.10
C PRO A 103 -1.42 -15.10 0.27
N SER A 104 -1.72 -16.39 0.42
CA SER A 104 -1.31 -17.11 1.62
C SER A 104 0.14 -16.70 1.82
N LEU A 105 0.39 -15.85 2.81
CA LEU A 105 1.72 -15.37 3.13
C LEU A 105 2.39 -16.58 3.75
N ASN A 106 2.75 -17.55 2.91
CA ASN A 106 3.82 -18.47 3.24
C ASN A 106 5.01 -17.53 3.37
N VAL A 107 5.36 -17.24 4.62
CA VAL A 107 6.41 -16.26 4.98
C VAL A 107 7.72 -16.58 4.23
N THR A 108 7.92 -17.85 3.88
CA THR A 108 9.00 -18.35 3.02
C THR A 108 8.98 -17.81 1.58
N ASP A 109 7.82 -17.57 0.97
CA ASP A 109 7.72 -17.06 -0.41
C ASP A 109 7.88 -15.53 -0.49
N THR A 110 7.74 -14.83 0.64
CA THR A 110 7.71 -13.35 0.65
C THR A 110 9.06 -12.67 0.60
N LEU A 111 10.11 -13.35 1.07
CA LEU A 111 11.47 -12.83 1.08
C LEU A 111 12.38 -13.56 0.09
N PHE A 112 11.88 -14.62 -0.56
CA PHE A 112 12.65 -15.41 -1.49
C PHE A 112 13.22 -14.52 -2.60
N ASN A 113 14.55 -14.52 -2.73
CA ASN A 113 15.29 -13.71 -3.71
C ASN A 113 15.12 -12.18 -3.56
N THR A 114 14.67 -11.70 -2.41
CA THR A 114 14.68 -10.27 -2.08
C THR A 114 16.03 -9.93 -1.44
N THR A 115 16.65 -8.81 -1.83
CA THR A 115 17.90 -8.34 -1.22
C THR A 115 17.61 -7.26 -0.19
N LEU A 116 17.85 -7.56 1.08
CA LEU A 116 17.66 -6.62 2.19
C LEU A 116 18.94 -5.83 2.49
N ILE A 117 18.80 -4.53 2.72
CA ILE A 117 19.89 -3.66 3.17
C ILE A 117 19.91 -3.68 4.69
N ILE A 118 21.00 -4.24 5.25
CA ILE A 118 21.18 -4.41 6.69
C ILE A 118 22.12 -3.32 7.19
N THR A 119 21.61 -2.41 8.01
CA THR A 119 22.45 -1.43 8.71
C THR A 119 23.00 -2.03 10.00
N THR A 120 24.28 -1.78 10.27
CA THR A 120 24.97 -2.27 11.47
C THR A 120 26.07 -1.30 11.89
N ILE A 121 26.73 -1.60 13.01
CA ILE A 121 27.84 -0.83 13.57
C ILE A 121 28.96 -1.79 13.97
N LEU A 122 30.23 -1.36 13.85
CA LEU A 122 31.36 -2.17 14.30
C LEU A 122 31.40 -2.19 15.83
N GLU A 123 31.29 -3.38 16.40
CA GLU A 123 31.29 -3.61 17.84
C GLU A 123 31.78 -5.04 18.13
N ASN A 124 32.88 -5.18 18.88
CA ASN A 124 33.38 -6.48 19.30
C ASN A 124 32.51 -7.03 20.45
N PRO A 125 32.06 -8.31 20.43
CA PRO A 125 32.31 -9.37 19.43
C PRO A 125 31.17 -9.55 18.39
N TYR A 126 30.26 -8.59 18.29
CA TYR A 126 29.03 -8.71 17.50
C TYR A 126 29.26 -8.54 16.00
N VAL A 127 29.96 -7.48 15.59
CA VAL A 127 30.33 -7.20 14.20
C VAL A 127 31.72 -6.59 14.16
N MET A 128 32.63 -7.26 13.47
CA MET A 128 34.05 -6.91 13.35
C MET A 128 34.46 -6.98 11.89
N LEU A 129 35.50 -6.26 11.52
CA LEU A 129 36.17 -6.45 10.23
C LEU A 129 37.11 -7.66 10.34
N LYS A 130 37.05 -8.56 9.37
CA LYS A 130 38.03 -9.65 9.26
C LYS A 130 39.44 -9.10 9.10
N ALA A 131 40.46 -9.84 9.53
CA ALA A 131 41.86 -9.40 9.43
C ALA A 131 42.26 -9.00 7.98
N ASN A 132 41.80 -9.74 6.98
CA ASN A 132 42.05 -9.48 5.56
C ASN A 132 40.88 -8.76 4.85
N TYR A 133 40.07 -7.97 5.57
CA TYR A 133 38.88 -7.31 5.00
C TYR A 133 39.16 -6.44 3.78
N GLN A 134 40.40 -5.96 3.60
CA GLN A 134 40.80 -5.14 2.44
C GLN A 134 40.86 -5.95 1.14
N GLU A 135 41.06 -7.27 1.24
CA GLU A 135 41.08 -8.21 0.12
C GLU A 135 39.69 -8.80 -0.16
N LEU A 136 38.72 -8.52 0.71
CA LEU A 136 37.37 -9.06 0.65
C LEU A 136 36.38 -7.99 0.19
N GLU A 137 35.28 -8.43 -0.41
CA GLU A 137 34.23 -7.53 -0.89
C GLU A 137 32.86 -7.84 -0.26
N GLY A 138 32.02 -6.81 -0.22
CA GLY A 138 30.64 -6.95 0.26
C GLY A 138 30.55 -7.43 1.70
N ASN A 139 29.74 -8.46 1.93
CA ASN A 139 29.45 -9.03 3.24
C ASN A 139 30.63 -9.81 3.83
N GLU A 140 31.51 -10.36 2.98
CA GLU A 140 32.62 -11.22 3.41
C GLU A 140 33.66 -10.47 4.26
N ARG A 141 33.65 -9.14 4.21
CA ARG A 141 34.53 -8.27 5.00
C ARG A 141 34.24 -8.32 6.50
N TYR A 142 33.06 -8.79 6.89
CA TYR A 142 32.58 -8.74 8.26
C TYR A 142 32.55 -10.13 8.90
N GLU A 143 32.78 -10.20 10.21
CA GLU A 143 32.66 -11.39 11.04
C GLU A 143 32.08 -11.03 12.42
N GLY A 144 31.66 -12.02 13.20
CA GLY A 144 31.14 -11.83 14.56
C GLY A 144 29.74 -12.39 14.75
N PHE A 145 29.29 -12.39 16.00
CA PHE A 145 28.04 -13.06 16.40
C PHE A 145 26.81 -12.62 15.60
N CYS A 146 26.65 -11.32 15.35
CA CYS A 146 25.51 -10.80 14.58
C CYS A 146 25.61 -11.14 13.09
N VAL A 147 26.83 -11.29 12.55
CA VAL A 147 27.06 -11.69 11.16
C VAL A 147 26.66 -13.15 10.96
N ASP A 148 27.05 -14.02 11.87
CA ASP A 148 26.70 -15.44 11.85
C ASP A 148 25.18 -15.63 12.03
N MET A 149 24.58 -14.93 12.99
CA MET A 149 23.12 -14.95 13.19
C MET A 149 22.36 -14.50 11.94
N LEU A 150 22.81 -13.42 11.29
CA LEU A 150 22.18 -12.92 10.06
C LEU A 150 22.29 -13.93 8.92
N LYS A 151 23.43 -14.63 8.81
CA LYS A 151 23.64 -15.70 7.82
C LYS A 151 22.66 -16.86 8.04
N GLU A 152 22.52 -17.35 9.27
CA GLU A 152 21.58 -18.42 9.61
C GLU A 152 20.12 -18.01 9.29
N LEU A 153 19.74 -16.77 9.61
CA LEU A 153 18.42 -16.25 9.27
C LEU A 153 18.19 -16.17 7.76
N ALA A 154 19.19 -15.72 7.00
CA ALA A 154 19.14 -15.68 5.54
C ALA A 154 18.99 -17.07 4.93
N ASP A 155 19.68 -18.08 5.48
CA ASP A 155 19.61 -19.46 5.02
C ASP A 155 18.26 -20.13 5.34
N ILE A 156 17.65 -19.81 6.48
CA ILE A 156 16.33 -20.33 6.86
C ILE A 156 15.22 -19.66 6.04
N LEU A 157 15.26 -18.33 5.91
CA LEU A 157 14.21 -17.52 5.30
C LEU A 157 14.42 -17.26 3.80
N LYS A 158 15.55 -17.70 3.25
CA LYS A 158 15.92 -17.64 1.83
C LYS A 158 15.96 -16.23 1.22
N PHE A 159 16.38 -15.23 2.00
CA PHE A 159 16.62 -13.88 1.51
C PHE A 159 18.09 -13.62 1.23
N ASN A 160 18.37 -12.70 0.31
CA ASN A 160 19.71 -12.15 0.09
C ASN A 160 19.87 -10.88 0.94
N TYR A 161 21.09 -10.52 1.29
CA TYR A 161 21.33 -9.31 2.06
C TYR A 161 22.62 -8.61 1.71
N ARG A 162 22.71 -7.32 2.05
CA ARG A 162 23.94 -6.53 1.99
C ARG A 162 24.14 -5.81 3.32
N ILE A 163 25.28 -6.07 3.94
CA ILE A 163 25.71 -5.36 5.15
C ILE A 163 26.23 -3.98 4.76
N LYS A 164 25.74 -2.97 5.47
CA LYS A 164 26.17 -1.58 5.38
C LYS A 164 26.46 -1.07 6.79
N LEU A 165 27.60 -0.42 6.98
CA LEU A 165 27.87 0.31 8.21
C LEU A 165 27.03 1.60 8.25
N VAL A 166 26.45 1.88 9.41
CA VAL A 166 25.73 3.12 9.68
C VAL A 166 26.63 4.32 9.37
N SER A 167 26.07 5.30 8.66
CA SER A 167 26.87 6.38 8.08
C SER A 167 27.55 7.29 9.10
N ASP A 168 26.94 7.52 10.25
CA ASP A 168 27.41 8.44 11.30
C ASP A 168 28.02 7.73 12.52
N GLY A 169 28.11 6.39 12.48
CA GLY A 169 28.74 5.60 13.55
C GLY A 169 27.98 5.57 14.87
N VAL A 170 26.69 5.93 14.91
CA VAL A 170 25.89 5.90 16.15
C VAL A 170 24.67 4.99 16.05
N TYR A 171 24.21 4.48 17.20
CA TYR A 171 23.01 3.64 17.26
C TYR A 171 21.74 4.38 16.86
N GLY A 172 21.63 5.64 17.30
CA GLY A 172 20.52 6.53 17.01
C GLY A 172 20.09 7.31 18.25
N VAL A 173 20.08 8.62 18.09
CA VAL A 173 19.76 9.60 19.12
C VAL A 173 18.58 10.43 18.63
N PRO A 174 17.56 10.69 19.48
CA PRO A 174 16.44 11.54 19.11
C PRO A 174 16.92 12.99 18.96
N GLY A 175 16.56 13.60 17.84
CA GLY A 175 16.70 15.03 17.59
C GLY A 175 15.49 15.82 18.09
N ALA A 176 15.65 17.14 18.22
CA ALA A 176 14.61 18.03 18.75
C ALA A 176 13.29 18.04 17.94
N ASN A 177 13.35 17.70 16.65
CA ASN A 177 12.22 17.76 15.72
C ASN A 177 11.60 16.39 15.43
N GLY A 178 11.78 15.41 16.33
CA GLY A 178 11.34 14.03 16.10
C GLY A 178 12.16 13.26 15.06
N THR A 179 13.25 13.86 14.57
CA THR A 179 14.23 13.19 13.72
C THR A 179 15.09 12.25 14.55
N TRP A 180 15.71 11.27 13.90
CA TRP A 180 16.65 10.36 14.55
C TRP A 180 17.93 10.25 13.72
N THR A 181 19.06 10.18 14.42
CA THR A 181 20.36 9.85 13.82
C THR A 181 20.57 8.33 13.79
N GLY A 182 21.74 7.89 13.31
CA GLY A 182 22.17 6.51 13.46
C GLY A 182 21.33 5.49 12.73
N MET A 183 21.46 4.24 13.18
CA MET A 183 20.72 3.11 12.63
C MET A 183 19.20 3.32 12.73
N VAL A 184 18.72 3.87 13.85
CA VAL A 184 17.29 4.20 14.01
C VAL A 184 16.82 5.17 12.92
N GLY A 185 17.59 6.22 12.65
CA GLY A 185 17.31 7.18 11.58
C GLY A 185 17.35 6.55 10.18
N GLU A 186 18.28 5.63 9.93
CA GLU A 186 18.36 4.89 8.66
C GLU A 186 17.13 4.02 8.42
N LEU A 187 16.56 3.39 9.46
CA LEU A 187 15.31 2.62 9.35
C LEU A 187 14.10 3.52 9.09
N ILE A 188 13.95 4.62 9.84
CA ILE A 188 12.82 5.56 9.67
C ILE A 188 12.84 6.16 8.26
N SER A 189 14.02 6.52 7.76
CA SER A 189 14.18 7.08 6.41
C SER A 189 14.23 6.02 5.30
N ARG A 190 14.03 4.74 5.63
CA ARG A 190 14.10 3.59 4.69
C ARG A 190 15.38 3.53 3.88
N LYS A 191 16.50 3.99 4.45
CA LYS A 191 17.86 3.80 3.90
C LYS A 191 18.38 2.39 4.18
N ALA A 192 17.79 1.71 5.16
CA ALA A 192 18.02 0.32 5.48
C ALA A 192 16.68 -0.37 5.76
N ASP A 193 16.61 -1.68 5.48
CA ASP A 193 15.41 -2.50 5.67
C ASP A 193 15.39 -3.14 7.06
N LEU A 194 16.57 -3.43 7.63
CA LEU A 194 16.73 -4.03 8.95
C LEU A 194 18.01 -3.51 9.63
N ALA A 195 17.98 -3.41 10.96
CA ALA A 195 19.17 -3.17 11.77
C ALA A 195 19.52 -4.42 12.58
N VAL A 196 20.75 -4.93 12.43
CA VAL A 196 21.25 -6.09 13.19
C VAL A 196 22.53 -5.69 13.91
N ALA A 197 22.43 -5.49 15.22
CA ALA A 197 23.52 -5.06 16.08
C ALA A 197 23.16 -5.33 17.56
N GLY A 198 24.07 -5.01 18.49
CA GLY A 198 23.80 -4.91 19.93
C GLY A 198 22.87 -3.75 20.31
N LEU A 199 21.72 -3.61 19.65
CA LEU A 199 20.80 -2.49 19.83
C LEU A 199 19.84 -2.75 21.00
N THR A 200 20.02 -2.01 22.09
CA THR A 200 19.11 -2.07 23.26
C THR A 200 17.70 -1.60 22.90
N ILE A 201 16.70 -2.39 23.28
CA ILE A 201 15.28 -2.03 23.20
C ILE A 201 14.98 -0.99 24.29
N THR A 202 14.48 0.19 23.88
CA THR A 202 14.09 1.26 24.80
C THR A 202 12.72 1.81 24.42
N ALA A 203 11.98 2.33 25.40
CA ALA A 203 10.64 2.89 25.18
C ALA A 203 10.62 4.08 24.19
N GLU A 204 11.72 4.81 24.04
CA GLU A 204 11.82 5.88 23.04
C GLU A 204 11.99 5.33 21.63
N ARG A 205 12.77 4.25 21.47
CA ARG A 205 12.98 3.60 20.16
C ARG A 205 11.73 2.86 19.71
N GLU A 206 11.02 2.19 20.61
CA GLU A 206 9.77 1.46 20.31
C GLU A 206 8.65 2.38 19.78
N LYS A 207 8.73 3.70 20.01
CA LYS A 207 7.76 4.65 19.44
C LYS A 207 7.96 4.91 17.94
N VAL A 208 9.14 4.59 17.40
CA VAL A 208 9.53 4.97 16.04
C VAL A 208 9.97 3.80 15.17
N ILE A 209 10.34 2.67 15.78
CA ILE A 209 10.69 1.43 15.10
C ILE A 209 10.12 0.22 15.85
N ASP A 210 9.77 -0.82 15.11
CA ASP A 210 9.35 -2.11 15.67
C ASP A 210 10.58 -2.98 16.00
N PHE A 211 10.45 -3.83 17.02
CA PHE A 211 11.48 -4.77 17.44
C PHE A 211 11.01 -6.22 17.36
N SER A 212 11.96 -7.12 17.16
CA SER A 212 11.77 -8.54 17.39
C SER A 212 11.76 -8.85 18.90
N LYS A 213 11.55 -10.13 19.25
CA LYS A 213 11.84 -10.59 20.61
C LYS A 213 13.35 -10.51 20.87
N PRO A 214 13.78 -10.11 22.08
CA PRO A 214 15.20 -10.04 22.39
C PRO A 214 15.85 -11.41 22.25
N PHE A 215 17.02 -11.47 21.60
CA PHE A 215 17.79 -12.71 21.44
C PHE A 215 18.86 -12.90 22.52
N MET A 216 19.19 -11.83 23.26
CA MET A 216 20.15 -11.85 24.36
C MET A 216 19.68 -10.90 25.46
N THR A 217 19.81 -11.32 26.72
CA THR A 217 19.54 -10.48 27.88
C THR A 217 20.87 -10.07 28.50
N LEU A 218 21.09 -8.76 28.63
CA LEU A 218 22.29 -8.18 29.21
C LEU A 218 21.92 -7.31 30.41
N GLY A 219 22.85 -7.22 31.37
CA GLY A 219 22.75 -6.34 32.52
C GLY A 219 23.94 -5.38 32.59
N ILE A 220 23.76 -4.26 33.29
CA ILE A 220 24.85 -3.29 33.50
C ILE A 220 25.87 -3.91 34.46
N SER A 221 27.13 -3.96 34.04
CA SER A 221 28.26 -4.45 34.84
C SER A 221 29.30 -3.35 35.02
N ILE A 222 30.00 -3.34 36.16
CA ILE A 222 31.06 -2.38 36.46
C ILE A 222 32.41 -3.07 36.28
N MET A 223 33.25 -2.52 35.40
CA MET A 223 34.63 -2.94 35.21
C MET A 223 35.56 -1.96 35.92
N TYR A 224 36.43 -2.46 36.79
CA TYR A 224 37.44 -1.64 37.46
C TYR A 224 38.81 -2.32 37.38
N ARG A 225 39.87 -1.50 37.36
CA ARG A 225 41.24 -2.03 37.38
C ARG A 225 41.58 -2.48 38.80
N VAL A 226 41.90 -3.76 38.96
CA VAL A 226 42.53 -4.27 40.18
C VAL A 226 43.99 -3.82 40.18
N HIS A 227 44.41 -3.08 41.19
CA HIS A 227 45.83 -2.87 41.47
C HIS A 227 46.30 -4.04 42.33
N LEU A 228 47.19 -4.86 41.76
CA LEU A 228 47.93 -5.90 42.47
C LEU A 228 49.28 -5.35 42.93
#